data_AF-A0A9E6C8E5-F1
#
_entry.id   AF-A0A9E6C8E5-F1
#
_cell.length_a   1.000
_cell.length_b   1.000
_cell.length_c   1.000
_cell.angle_alpha   90.00
_cell.angle_beta   90.00
_cell.angle_gamma   90.00
#
_symmetry.space_group_name_H-M   'P 1'
#
loop_
_entity.id
_entity.type
_entity.pdbx_description
1 polymer ?
#
loop_
_entity_poly.entity_id
_entity_poly.type
_entity_poly.pdbx_seq_one_letter_code
_entity_poly.pdbx_strand_id
1 'polypeptide(L)'
;MAKTDAVRRAPWRYRVQRWVLRGLLYGILIVGAIIALIPFAWMVSVSLMSLGEAIAGKLIPSQLHWENYLIAWREGNFSEYFFNTVQITLITLAGELTFSILAAYAFARMRFPGRDLLFGILLSTMMVPAMVLVIPNFLTVTWLGRVGPIKWVNNWPALTIPFMGSVFSIFLLRQFFAQIPDDLFDAAQIDGASHWQFLWYVVLPLSKAPILVITVLSFIGTWNALAWPLLVTNSPEWRPIAVGLYQFVDEAGAEMNLQMAGAVIAVLPILVLYFLTQKQFTESIARSGLKG
;
A
#
# COMPACT_ATOMS: atom_id res chain seq x y z
N MET A 1 -25.20 57.59 18.68
CA MET A 1 -26.51 57.25 18.09
C MET A 1 -26.34 55.93 17.34
N ALA A 2 -27.17 54.95 17.67
CA ALA A 2 -26.91 53.51 17.56
C ALA A 2 -26.92 52.97 16.12
N LYS A 3 -25.99 52.04 15.82
CA LYS A 3 -26.17 51.00 14.80
C LYS A 3 -25.77 49.66 15.42
N THR A 4 -26.75 49.08 16.10
CA THR A 4 -26.75 47.75 16.68
C THR A 4 -26.92 46.67 15.60
N ASP A 5 -26.02 45.70 15.67
CA ASP A 5 -26.18 44.27 15.35
C ASP A 5 -27.49 43.80 14.70
N ALA A 6 -27.45 43.60 13.39
CA ALA A 6 -28.39 42.73 12.69
C ALA A 6 -27.68 41.42 12.32
N VAL A 7 -27.52 40.53 13.31
CA VAL A 7 -27.19 39.13 13.09
C VAL A 7 -28.33 38.50 12.28
N ARG A 8 -28.17 38.43 10.95
CA ARG A 8 -29.08 37.73 10.05
C ARG A 8 -29.14 36.25 10.42
N ARG A 9 -30.12 35.86 11.24
CA ARG A 9 -30.44 34.47 11.54
C ARG A 9 -30.86 33.79 10.24
N ALA A 10 -30.11 32.78 9.80
CA ALA A 10 -30.47 31.98 8.62
C ALA A 10 -31.92 31.45 8.76
N PRO A 11 -32.78 31.53 7.72
CA PRO A 11 -34.18 31.13 7.84
C PRO A 11 -34.30 29.66 8.27
N TRP A 12 -35.23 29.35 9.16
CA TRP A 12 -35.50 28.00 9.71
C TRP A 12 -35.50 26.88 8.65
N ARG A 13 -36.01 27.16 7.44
CA ARG A 13 -36.06 26.24 6.28
C ARG A 13 -34.66 25.79 5.82
N TYR A 14 -33.65 26.65 5.87
CA TYR A 14 -32.26 26.29 5.54
C TYR A 14 -31.64 25.35 6.57
N ARG A 15 -32.04 25.46 7.85
CA ARG A 15 -31.57 24.54 8.90
C ARG A 15 -32.15 23.15 8.69
N VAL A 16 -33.46 23.03 8.48
CA VAL A 16 -34.14 21.74 8.23
C VAL A 16 -33.62 21.07 6.96
N GLN A 17 -33.46 21.81 5.87
CA GLN A 17 -32.89 21.27 4.62
C GLN A 17 -31.47 20.75 4.81
N ARG A 18 -30.64 21.43 5.62
CA ARG A 18 -29.29 20.97 5.96
C ARG A 18 -29.28 19.71 6.81
N TRP A 19 -30.24 19.52 7.71
CA TRP A 19 -30.38 18.28 8.50
C TRP A 19 -30.85 17.11 7.64
N VAL A 20 -31.83 17.33 6.76
CA VAL A 20 -32.31 16.29 5.82
C VAL A 20 -31.20 15.87 4.85
N LEU A 21 -30.47 16.82 4.26
CA LEU A 21 -29.34 16.53 3.38
C LEU A 21 -28.22 15.77 4.10
N ARG A 22 -27.91 16.14 5.36
CA ARG A 22 -26.96 15.39 6.18
C ARG A 22 -27.45 13.99 6.50
N GLY A 23 -28.74 13.82 6.83
CA GLY A 23 -29.34 12.52 7.07
C GLY A 23 -29.25 11.61 5.83
N LEU A 24 -29.58 12.14 4.65
CA LEU A 24 -29.43 11.42 3.38
C LEU A 24 -27.96 11.08 3.10
N LEU A 25 -27.04 12.01 3.29
CA LEU A 25 -25.60 11.78 3.12
C LEU A 25 -25.10 10.67 4.04
N TYR A 26 -25.41 10.73 5.34
CA TYR A 26 -25.03 9.68 6.29
C TYR A 26 -25.70 8.35 5.95
N GLY A 27 -26.96 8.35 5.51
CA GLY A 27 -27.65 7.15 5.04
C GLY A 27 -26.90 6.49 3.87
N ILE A 28 -26.53 7.26 2.85
CA ILE A 28 -25.75 6.78 1.69
C ILE A 28 -24.40 6.24 2.14
N LEU A 29 -23.70 6.96 3.03
CA LEU A 29 -22.39 6.53 3.55
C LEU A 29 -22.49 5.24 4.36
N ILE A 30 -23.53 5.07 5.18
CA ILE A 30 -23.77 3.85 5.96
C ILE A 30 -24.07 2.67 5.02
N VAL A 31 -24.95 2.86 4.04
CA VAL A 31 -25.25 1.81 3.05
C VAL A 31 -23.98 1.42 2.28
N GLY A 32 -23.20 2.40 1.83
CA GLY A 32 -21.92 2.16 1.17
C GLY A 32 -20.93 1.41 2.06
N ALA A 33 -20.84 1.77 3.34
CA ALA A 33 -19.99 1.07 4.31
C ALA A 33 -20.44 -0.38 4.54
N ILE A 34 -21.76 -0.63 4.67
CA ILE A 34 -22.30 -1.99 4.82
C ILE A 34 -21.95 -2.82 3.60
N ILE A 35 -22.20 -2.32 2.39
CA ILE A 35 -21.90 -3.03 1.14
C ILE A 35 -20.40 -3.37 1.05
N ALA A 36 -19.52 -2.44 1.42
CA ALA A 36 -18.08 -2.66 1.42
C ALA A 36 -17.62 -3.72 2.44
N LEU A 37 -18.35 -3.89 3.56
CA LEU A 37 -18.02 -4.87 4.61
C LEU A 37 -18.55 -6.28 4.31
N ILE A 38 -19.53 -6.45 3.43
CA ILE A 38 -20.09 -7.75 3.06
C ILE A 38 -19.01 -8.80 2.70
N PRO A 39 -18.05 -8.55 1.78
CA PRO A 39 -17.06 -9.56 1.42
C PRO A 39 -16.18 -9.98 2.61
N PHE A 40 -15.86 -9.05 3.52
CA PHE A 40 -15.09 -9.37 4.73
C PHE A 40 -15.90 -10.16 5.75
N ALA A 41 -17.17 -9.80 5.93
CA ALA A 41 -18.08 -10.54 6.80
C ALA A 41 -18.30 -11.97 6.27
N TRP A 42 -18.45 -12.11 4.95
CA TRP A 42 -18.56 -13.41 4.29
C TRP A 42 -17.27 -14.22 4.43
N MET A 43 -16.11 -13.62 4.23
CA MET A 43 -14.80 -14.25 4.44
C MET A 43 -14.66 -14.80 5.87
N VAL A 44 -14.99 -14.00 6.89
CA VAL A 44 -14.96 -14.47 8.29
C VAL A 44 -16.00 -15.56 8.55
N SER A 45 -17.19 -15.45 7.97
CA SER A 45 -18.24 -16.47 8.09
C SER A 45 -17.79 -17.81 7.52
N VAL A 46 -17.27 -17.83 6.29
CA VAL A 46 -16.79 -19.04 5.61
C VAL A 46 -15.57 -19.64 6.32
N SER A 47 -14.68 -18.80 6.90
CA SER A 47 -13.55 -19.32 7.68
C SER A 47 -13.94 -20.10 8.93
N LEU A 48 -15.19 -19.95 9.40
CA LEU A 48 -15.74 -20.64 10.57
C LEU A 48 -16.67 -21.80 10.18
N MET A 49 -16.82 -22.10 8.89
CA MET A 49 -17.67 -23.19 8.38
C MET A 49 -16.88 -24.49 8.21
N SER A 50 -17.61 -25.60 8.11
CA SER A 50 -17.06 -26.82 7.49
C SER A 50 -16.93 -26.63 5.97
N LEU A 51 -16.05 -27.41 5.32
CA LEU A 51 -15.87 -27.37 3.86
C LEU A 51 -17.22 -27.55 3.11
N GLY A 52 -18.05 -28.49 3.55
CA GLY A 52 -19.33 -28.77 2.91
C GLY A 52 -20.30 -27.58 2.97
N GLU A 53 -20.32 -26.84 4.09
CA GLU A 53 -21.13 -25.62 4.22
C GLU A 53 -20.61 -24.47 3.38
N ALA A 54 -19.29 -24.33 3.31
CA ALA A 54 -18.62 -23.35 2.47
C ALA A 54 -18.98 -23.59 1.00
N ILE A 55 -18.81 -24.82 0.49
CA ILE A 55 -19.13 -25.20 -0.91
C ILE A 55 -20.63 -25.03 -1.20
N ALA A 56 -21.49 -25.34 -0.22
CA ALA A 56 -22.94 -25.16 -0.37
C ALA A 56 -23.38 -23.67 -0.42
N GLY A 57 -22.46 -22.72 -0.21
CA GLY A 57 -22.76 -21.29 -0.27
C GLY A 57 -23.61 -20.79 0.90
N LYS A 58 -23.52 -21.43 2.08
CA LYS A 58 -24.19 -20.90 3.28
C LYS A 58 -23.64 -19.53 3.64
N LEU A 59 -24.51 -18.67 4.19
CA LEU A 59 -24.11 -17.34 4.64
C LEU A 59 -23.63 -17.30 6.09
N ILE A 60 -24.13 -18.22 6.93
CA ILE A 60 -23.84 -18.29 8.36
C ILE A 60 -23.51 -19.76 8.71
N PRO A 61 -22.42 -20.02 9.45
CA PRO A 61 -22.05 -21.38 9.86
C PRO A 61 -23.11 -21.98 10.78
N SER A 62 -23.38 -23.29 10.65
CA SER A 62 -24.24 -23.98 11.62
C SER A 62 -23.51 -24.28 12.93
N GLN A 63 -22.19 -24.50 12.84
CA GLN A 63 -21.28 -24.69 13.97
C GLN A 63 -20.00 -23.90 13.71
N LEU A 64 -19.42 -23.29 14.75
CA LEU A 64 -18.21 -22.48 14.62
C LEU A 64 -16.97 -23.37 14.66
N HIS A 65 -16.30 -23.52 13.52
CA HIS A 65 -15.08 -24.30 13.36
C HIS A 65 -13.82 -23.43 13.52
N TRP A 66 -13.49 -23.06 14.76
CA TRP A 66 -12.29 -22.26 15.07
C TRP A 66 -10.99 -23.00 14.75
N GLU A 67 -11.01 -24.33 14.73
CA GLU A 67 -9.90 -25.19 14.35
C GLU A 67 -9.37 -24.88 12.95
N ASN A 68 -10.20 -24.35 12.04
CA ASN A 68 -9.79 -23.95 10.69
C ASN A 68 -8.62 -22.97 10.71
N TYR A 69 -8.56 -22.05 11.69
CA TYR A 69 -7.44 -21.11 11.81
C TYR A 69 -6.14 -21.81 12.21
N LEU A 70 -6.21 -22.79 13.12
CA LEU A 70 -5.03 -23.56 13.55
C LEU A 70 -4.54 -24.49 12.43
N ILE A 71 -5.48 -25.12 11.71
CA ILE A 71 -5.19 -25.97 10.56
C ILE A 71 -4.56 -25.13 9.45
N ALA A 72 -5.18 -24.02 9.05
CA ALA A 72 -4.66 -23.13 8.02
C ALA A 72 -3.27 -22.58 8.39
N TRP A 73 -3.05 -22.21 9.65
CA TRP A 73 -1.74 -21.74 10.12
C TRP A 73 -0.65 -22.79 9.97
N ARG A 74 -0.95 -24.06 10.28
CA ARG A 74 0.00 -25.17 10.24
C ARG A 74 0.23 -25.67 8.81
N GLU A 75 -0.84 -25.96 8.08
CA GLU A 75 -0.78 -26.54 6.74
C GLU A 75 -0.22 -25.55 5.71
N GLY A 76 -0.55 -24.26 5.83
CA GLY A 76 -0.01 -23.23 4.95
C GLY A 76 1.43 -22.80 5.30
N ASN A 77 2.03 -23.37 6.34
CA ASN A 77 3.33 -22.96 6.91
C ASN A 77 3.40 -21.45 7.21
N PHE A 78 2.34 -20.90 7.80
CA PHE A 78 2.20 -19.44 7.96
C PHE A 78 3.21 -18.84 8.93
N SER A 79 3.74 -19.61 9.88
CA SER A 79 4.80 -19.13 10.78
C SER A 79 6.01 -18.61 9.99
N GLU A 80 6.51 -19.41 9.05
CA GLU A 80 7.68 -19.07 8.23
C GLU A 80 7.30 -18.00 7.19
N TYR A 81 6.17 -18.20 6.50
CA TYR A 81 5.80 -17.33 5.39
C TYR A 81 5.38 -15.93 5.86
N PHE A 82 4.79 -15.80 7.05
CA PHE A 82 4.51 -14.50 7.65
C PHE A 82 5.80 -13.74 7.93
N PHE A 83 6.80 -14.39 8.53
CA PHE A 83 8.08 -13.78 8.82
C PHE A 83 8.82 -13.37 7.54
N ASN A 84 8.83 -14.25 6.52
CA ASN A 84 9.36 -13.94 5.20
C ASN A 84 8.67 -12.72 4.59
N THR A 85 7.35 -12.64 4.68
CA THR A 85 6.58 -11.50 4.15
C THR A 85 6.96 -10.20 4.84
N VAL A 86 7.11 -10.22 6.17
CA VAL A 86 7.57 -9.05 6.94
C VAL A 86 8.97 -8.63 6.47
N GLN A 87 9.90 -9.56 6.35
CA GLN A 87 11.28 -9.25 5.91
C GLN A 87 11.30 -8.69 4.49
N ILE A 88 10.66 -9.37 3.54
CA ILE A 88 10.57 -8.94 2.13
C ILE A 88 9.95 -7.55 2.04
N THR A 89 8.86 -7.30 2.78
CA THR A 89 8.17 -6.02 2.77
C THR A 89 9.03 -4.90 3.35
N LEU A 90 9.67 -5.12 4.50
CA LEU A 90 10.53 -4.10 5.13
C LEU A 90 11.75 -3.76 4.26
N ILE A 91 12.41 -4.77 3.68
CA ILE A 91 13.57 -4.57 2.80
C ILE A 91 13.16 -3.79 1.55
N THR A 92 12.06 -4.20 0.92
CA THR A 92 11.54 -3.55 -0.29
C THR A 92 11.15 -2.09 -0.01
N LEU A 93 10.40 -1.84 1.06
CA LEU A 93 10.00 -0.49 1.46
C LEU A 93 11.18 0.41 1.80
N ALA A 94 12.16 -0.10 2.56
CA ALA A 94 13.35 0.67 2.90
C ALA A 94 14.12 1.09 1.64
N GLY A 95 14.30 0.17 0.69
CA GLY A 95 14.92 0.46 -0.60
C GLY A 95 14.10 1.44 -1.42
N GLU A 96 12.80 1.17 -1.59
CA GLU A 96 11.90 2.01 -2.38
C GLU A 96 11.84 3.43 -1.89
N LEU A 97 11.64 3.65 -0.59
CA LEU A 97 11.61 4.98 -0.01
C LEU A 97 12.95 5.68 -0.18
N THR A 98 14.06 4.98 0.07
CA THR A 98 15.40 5.56 -0.09
C THR A 98 15.64 6.02 -1.51
N PHE A 99 15.52 5.14 -2.51
CA PHE A 99 15.78 5.50 -3.90
C PHE A 99 14.78 6.51 -4.44
N SER A 100 13.49 6.37 -4.09
CA SER A 100 12.45 7.28 -4.58
C SER A 100 12.58 8.68 -4.01
N ILE A 101 12.91 8.82 -2.71
CA ILE A 101 13.17 10.11 -2.08
C ILE A 101 14.36 10.80 -2.74
N LEU A 102 15.47 10.09 -2.92
CA LEU A 102 16.69 10.67 -3.50
C LEU A 102 16.48 11.11 -4.94
N ALA A 103 15.88 10.24 -5.77
CA ALA A 103 15.58 10.56 -7.16
C ALA A 103 14.57 11.70 -7.27
N ALA A 104 13.48 11.67 -6.49
CA ALA A 104 12.48 12.74 -6.48
C ALA A 104 13.09 14.10 -6.08
N TYR A 105 13.95 14.11 -5.06
CA TYR A 105 14.63 15.32 -4.62
C TYR A 105 15.55 15.88 -5.70
N ALA A 106 16.34 15.03 -6.36
CA ALA A 106 17.19 15.44 -7.48
C ALA A 106 16.35 16.04 -8.62
N PHE A 107 15.26 15.36 -9.04
CA PHE A 107 14.39 15.85 -10.12
C PHE A 107 13.54 17.07 -9.75
N ALA A 108 13.31 17.35 -8.47
CA ALA A 108 12.51 18.49 -8.02
C ALA A 108 13.38 19.72 -7.71
N ARG A 109 14.52 19.54 -7.03
CA ARG A 109 15.27 20.63 -6.40
C ARG A 109 16.64 20.87 -7.02
N MET A 110 17.24 19.89 -7.68
CA MET A 110 18.55 20.04 -8.30
C MET A 110 18.44 20.49 -9.76
N ARG A 111 19.43 21.25 -10.22
CA ARG A 111 19.58 21.69 -11.61
C ARG A 111 20.72 20.90 -12.24
N PHE A 112 20.41 20.08 -13.24
CA PHE A 112 21.40 19.32 -13.99
C PHE A 112 20.95 19.17 -15.45
N PRO A 113 21.89 19.06 -16.42
CA PRO A 113 21.55 18.96 -17.83
C PRO A 113 20.70 17.72 -18.12
N GLY A 114 19.63 17.88 -18.91
CA GLY A 114 18.74 16.77 -19.31
C GLY A 114 17.74 16.33 -18.25
N ARG A 115 17.63 17.01 -17.10
CA ARG A 115 16.71 16.66 -15.99
C ARG A 115 15.29 16.34 -16.45
N ASP A 116 14.66 17.24 -17.20
CA ASP A 116 13.25 17.10 -17.57
C ASP A 116 13.05 16.04 -18.67
N LEU A 117 14.04 15.82 -19.52
CA LEU A 117 14.05 14.73 -20.49
C LEU A 117 14.16 13.36 -19.79
N LEU A 118 15.11 13.20 -18.87
CA LEU A 118 15.29 11.98 -18.09
C LEU A 118 14.04 11.66 -17.26
N PHE A 119 13.41 12.70 -16.68
CA PHE A 119 12.14 12.52 -15.99
C PHE A 119 11.01 12.11 -16.94
N GLY A 120 10.95 12.67 -18.14
CA GLY A 120 9.99 12.26 -19.17
C GLY A 120 10.16 10.81 -19.61
N ILE A 121 11.41 10.35 -19.79
CA ILE A 121 11.74 8.94 -20.07
C ILE A 121 11.31 8.05 -18.90
N LEU A 122 11.59 8.48 -17.66
CA LEU A 122 11.16 7.75 -16.47
C LEU A 122 9.62 7.57 -16.48
N LEU A 123 8.87 8.63 -16.74
CA LEU A 123 7.40 8.57 -16.80
C LEU A 123 6.86 7.69 -17.93
N SER A 124 7.50 7.67 -19.09
CA SER A 124 7.03 6.84 -20.20
C SER A 124 7.08 5.34 -19.87
N THR A 125 7.96 4.92 -18.96
CA THR A 125 7.99 3.52 -18.48
C THR A 125 6.71 3.11 -17.74
N MET A 126 5.96 4.05 -17.15
CA MET A 126 4.67 3.75 -16.51
C MET A 126 3.59 3.33 -17.51
N MET A 127 3.78 3.64 -18.81
CA MET A 127 2.87 3.20 -19.87
C MET A 127 3.07 1.73 -20.24
N VAL A 128 4.19 1.13 -19.85
CA VAL A 128 4.49 -0.27 -20.13
C VAL A 128 3.73 -1.16 -19.14
N PRO A 129 2.90 -2.11 -19.60
CA PRO A 129 2.22 -3.02 -18.71
C PRO A 129 3.22 -3.89 -17.95
N ALA A 130 3.14 -3.89 -16.62
CA ALA A 130 4.07 -4.63 -15.76
C ALA A 130 4.19 -6.12 -16.12
N MET A 131 3.08 -6.73 -16.58
CA MET A 131 3.05 -8.15 -16.97
C MET A 131 3.97 -8.48 -18.16
N VAL A 132 4.18 -7.53 -19.09
CA VAL A 132 5.08 -7.71 -20.24
C VAL A 132 6.54 -7.83 -19.78
N LEU A 133 6.88 -7.20 -18.66
CA LEU A 133 8.22 -7.18 -18.09
C LEU A 133 8.54 -8.40 -17.23
N VAL A 134 7.55 -9.26 -16.92
CA VAL A 134 7.75 -10.42 -16.03
C VAL A 134 8.78 -11.40 -16.58
N ILE A 135 8.66 -11.80 -17.85
CA ILE A 135 9.62 -12.74 -18.47
C ILE A 135 11.02 -12.12 -18.58
N PRO A 136 11.19 -10.90 -19.14
CA PRO A 136 12.49 -10.24 -19.16
C PRO A 136 13.11 -10.12 -17.76
N ASN A 137 12.35 -9.67 -16.75
CA ASN A 137 12.87 -9.52 -15.39
C ASN A 137 13.26 -10.86 -14.78
N PHE A 138 12.51 -11.94 -15.03
CA PHE A 138 12.87 -13.28 -14.58
C PHE A 138 14.19 -13.76 -15.19
N LEU A 139 14.37 -13.52 -16.49
CA LEU A 139 15.63 -13.81 -17.18
C LEU A 139 16.78 -12.98 -16.59
N THR A 140 16.56 -11.69 -16.31
CA THR A 140 17.55 -10.81 -15.69
C THR A 140 17.96 -11.31 -14.31
N VAL A 141 17.00 -11.61 -13.44
CA VAL A 141 17.26 -12.12 -12.07
C VAL A 141 17.97 -13.47 -12.10
N THR A 142 17.58 -14.36 -13.03
CA THR A 142 18.26 -15.64 -13.23
C THR A 142 19.69 -15.45 -13.71
N TRP A 143 19.90 -14.54 -14.67
CA TRP A 143 21.23 -14.21 -15.19
C TRP A 143 22.12 -13.60 -14.10
N LEU A 144 21.62 -12.65 -13.31
CA LEU A 144 22.34 -12.04 -12.18
C LEU A 144 22.77 -13.08 -11.14
N GLY A 145 21.94 -14.07 -10.87
CA GLY A 145 22.30 -15.19 -10.00
C GLY A 145 23.34 -16.16 -10.57
N ARG A 146 23.54 -16.18 -11.90
CA ARG A 146 24.58 -17.00 -12.55
C ARG A 146 25.92 -16.28 -12.63
N VAL A 147 25.92 -14.96 -12.83
CA VAL A 147 27.16 -14.18 -12.99
C VAL A 147 27.65 -13.56 -11.68
N GLY A 148 26.75 -13.34 -10.72
CA GLY A 148 27.05 -12.72 -9.44
C GLY A 148 27.39 -13.74 -8.33
N PRO A 149 27.99 -13.29 -7.22
CA PRO A 149 28.31 -14.15 -6.08
C PRO A 149 27.08 -14.49 -5.22
N ILE A 150 25.96 -13.78 -5.42
CA ILE A 150 24.73 -13.94 -4.63
C ILE A 150 23.72 -14.74 -5.46
N LYS A 151 23.12 -15.78 -4.87
CA LYS A 151 21.98 -16.48 -5.49
C LYS A 151 20.76 -15.57 -5.48
N TRP A 152 20.17 -15.31 -6.64
CA TRP A 152 18.98 -14.45 -6.77
C TRP A 152 17.68 -15.25 -6.72
N VAL A 153 17.50 -16.20 -7.65
CA VAL A 153 16.33 -17.08 -7.67
C VAL A 153 16.29 -17.89 -6.37
N ASN A 154 15.11 -18.00 -5.78
CA ASN A 154 14.87 -18.68 -4.53
C ASN A 154 15.62 -18.03 -3.35
N ASN A 155 15.70 -16.70 -3.37
CA ASN A 155 16.34 -15.89 -2.34
C ASN A 155 15.75 -14.47 -2.31
N TRP A 156 16.01 -13.74 -1.22
CA TRP A 156 15.48 -12.38 -0.99
C TRP A 156 15.80 -11.32 -2.07
N PRO A 157 16.95 -11.33 -2.78
CA PRO A 157 17.26 -10.27 -3.74
C PRO A 157 16.25 -10.23 -4.90
N ALA A 158 15.83 -11.40 -5.40
CA ALA A 158 14.83 -11.50 -6.45
C ALA A 158 13.47 -10.95 -6.03
N LEU A 159 13.14 -11.04 -4.74
CA LEU A 159 11.84 -10.65 -4.19
C LEU A 159 11.78 -9.17 -3.82
N THR A 160 12.93 -8.49 -3.71
CA THR A 160 13.01 -7.15 -3.12
C THR A 160 13.63 -6.13 -4.07
N ILE A 161 14.86 -6.38 -4.57
CA ILE A 161 15.65 -5.41 -5.33
C ILE A 161 14.93 -4.87 -6.58
N PRO A 162 14.26 -5.71 -7.40
CA PRO A 162 13.55 -5.21 -8.58
C PRO A 162 12.45 -4.18 -8.25
N PHE A 163 11.94 -4.20 -7.01
CA PHE A 163 10.82 -3.36 -6.56
C PHE A 163 11.27 -2.19 -5.68
N MET A 164 12.58 -2.04 -5.44
CA MET A 164 13.14 -0.87 -4.74
C MET A 164 13.15 0.39 -5.62
N GLY A 165 12.83 0.28 -6.91
CA GLY A 165 12.67 1.42 -7.81
C GLY A 165 11.21 1.58 -8.22
N SER A 166 10.55 2.63 -7.74
CA SER A 166 9.16 2.92 -8.10
C SER A 166 9.04 4.27 -8.79
N VAL A 167 8.74 4.23 -10.09
CA VAL A 167 8.54 5.43 -10.89
C VAL A 167 7.35 6.25 -10.40
N PHE A 168 6.29 5.58 -9.95
CA PHE A 168 5.13 6.23 -9.34
C PHE A 168 5.53 7.00 -8.08
N SER A 169 6.30 6.37 -7.19
CA SER A 169 6.76 6.97 -5.93
C SER A 169 7.69 8.16 -6.20
N ILE A 170 8.61 8.04 -7.16
CA ILE A 170 9.47 9.15 -7.62
C ILE A 170 8.62 10.30 -8.16
N PHE A 171 7.66 10.01 -9.04
CA PHE A 171 6.79 11.03 -9.62
C PHE A 171 6.00 11.76 -8.54
N LEU A 172 5.33 11.03 -7.66
CA LEU A 172 4.49 11.60 -6.62
C LEU A 172 5.31 12.47 -5.67
N LEU A 173 6.42 11.95 -5.13
CA LEU A 173 7.29 12.73 -4.24
C LEU A 173 7.84 13.97 -4.94
N ARG A 174 8.23 13.87 -6.22
CA ARG A 174 8.70 15.04 -6.98
C ARG A 174 7.65 16.13 -7.05
N GLN A 175 6.38 15.79 -7.29
CA GLN A 175 5.29 16.77 -7.33
C GLN A 175 5.14 17.51 -5.99
N PHE A 176 5.30 16.82 -4.87
CA PHE A 176 5.24 17.43 -3.54
C PHE A 176 6.50 18.26 -3.23
N PHE A 177 7.69 17.73 -3.53
CA PHE A 177 8.95 18.42 -3.26
C PHE A 177 9.07 19.71 -4.09
N ALA A 178 8.51 19.75 -5.30
CA ALA A 178 8.49 20.93 -6.15
C ALA A 178 7.54 22.04 -5.63
N GLN A 179 6.59 21.73 -4.74
CA GLN A 179 5.71 22.73 -4.13
C GLN A 179 6.32 23.42 -2.91
N ILE A 180 7.47 22.96 -2.43
CA ILE A 180 8.18 23.58 -1.30
C ILE A 180 8.77 24.92 -1.80
N PRO A 181 8.46 26.06 -1.15
CA PRO A 181 8.93 27.38 -1.58
C PRO A 181 10.45 27.45 -1.66
N ASP A 182 10.96 28.14 -2.68
CA ASP A 182 12.40 28.35 -2.86
C ASP A 182 13.03 29.21 -1.76
N ASP A 183 12.26 30.14 -1.18
CA ASP A 183 12.69 30.97 -0.03
C ASP A 183 13.22 30.12 1.15
N LEU A 184 12.65 28.93 1.38
CA LEU A 184 13.12 28.02 2.43
C LEU A 184 14.49 27.45 2.11
N PHE A 185 14.77 27.18 0.83
CA PHE A 185 16.07 26.69 0.40
C PHE A 185 17.11 27.80 0.43
N ASP A 186 16.75 29.00 -0.01
CA ASP A 186 17.65 30.16 0.03
C ASP A 186 18.01 30.52 1.48
N ALA A 187 17.05 30.50 2.41
CA ALA A 187 17.30 30.67 3.84
C ALA A 187 18.25 29.59 4.38
N ALA A 188 18.00 28.32 4.05
CA ALA A 188 18.86 27.22 4.48
C ALA A 188 20.29 27.32 3.90
N GLN A 189 20.45 27.81 2.66
CA GLN A 189 21.76 28.07 2.07
C GLN A 189 22.52 29.19 2.80
N ILE A 190 21.82 30.25 3.24
CA ILE A 190 22.43 31.31 4.07
C ILE A 190 22.93 30.75 5.41
N ASP A 191 22.20 29.78 5.99
CA ASP A 191 22.62 29.04 7.19
C ASP A 191 23.72 27.99 6.91
N GLY A 192 24.21 27.89 5.67
CA GLY A 192 25.27 26.97 5.27
C GLY A 192 24.82 25.52 5.09
N ALA A 193 23.51 25.27 5.00
CA ALA A 193 22.99 23.92 4.84
C ALA A 193 23.26 23.37 3.42
N SER A 194 23.85 22.18 3.35
CA SER A 194 23.97 21.40 2.11
C SER A 194 22.62 20.88 1.62
N HIS A 195 22.57 20.43 0.36
CA HIS A 195 21.40 19.75 -0.20
C HIS A 195 20.93 18.55 0.63
N TRP A 196 21.87 17.81 1.24
CA TRP A 196 21.56 16.67 2.11
C TRP A 196 20.86 17.13 3.38
N GLN A 197 21.37 18.17 4.03
CA GLN A 197 20.76 18.76 5.22
C GLN A 197 19.37 19.33 4.91
N PHE A 198 19.22 20.04 3.79
CA PHE A 198 17.91 20.56 3.39
C PHE A 198 16.88 19.44 3.14
N LEU A 199 17.30 18.34 2.48
CA LEU A 199 16.44 17.17 2.29
C LEU A 199 15.96 16.61 3.63
N TRP A 200 16.89 16.30 4.54
CA TRP A 200 16.57 15.65 5.81
C TRP A 200 15.82 16.53 6.80
N TYR A 201 16.19 17.80 6.93
CA TYR A 201 15.66 18.68 7.97
C TYR A 201 14.46 19.52 7.53
N VAL A 202 14.27 19.73 6.22
CA VAL A 202 13.16 20.57 5.69
C VAL A 202 12.21 19.76 4.82
N VAL A 203 12.73 19.13 3.75
CA VAL A 203 11.87 18.49 2.75
C VAL A 203 11.13 17.28 3.32
N LEU A 204 11.82 16.36 4.00
CA LEU A 204 11.19 15.15 4.55
C LEU A 204 10.15 15.46 5.63
N PRO A 205 10.39 16.35 6.62
CA PRO A 205 9.38 16.70 7.61
C PRO A 205 8.12 17.35 7.01
N LEU A 206 8.27 18.18 5.96
CA LEU A 206 7.14 18.79 5.26
C LEU A 206 6.40 17.78 4.36
N SER A 207 7.06 16.70 3.96
CA SER A 207 6.53 15.68 3.04
C SER A 207 6.10 14.39 3.74
N LYS A 208 5.85 14.41 5.06
CA LYS A 208 5.38 13.22 5.80
C LYS A 208 4.12 12.60 5.20
N ALA A 209 3.17 13.43 4.78
CA ALA A 209 1.91 12.97 4.21
C ALA A 209 2.11 12.15 2.92
N PRO A 210 2.76 12.66 1.86
CA PRO A 210 2.99 11.87 0.64
C PRO A 210 3.92 10.67 0.85
N ILE A 211 4.92 10.76 1.74
CA ILE A 211 5.77 9.60 2.09
C ILE A 211 4.93 8.48 2.71
N LEU A 212 3.98 8.83 3.58
CA LEU A 212 3.11 7.85 4.21
C LEU A 212 2.17 7.19 3.20
N VAL A 213 1.62 7.97 2.25
CA VAL A 213 0.79 7.44 1.16
C VAL A 213 1.55 6.37 0.39
N ILE A 214 2.79 6.67 -0.02
CA ILE A 214 3.65 5.70 -0.71
C ILE A 214 3.93 4.50 0.16
N THR A 215 4.31 4.72 1.43
CA THR A 215 4.61 3.64 2.37
C THR A 215 3.46 2.64 2.47
N VAL A 216 2.22 3.12 2.60
CA VAL A 216 1.05 2.24 2.71
C VAL A 216 0.73 1.55 1.38
N LEU A 217 0.75 2.27 0.26
CA LEU A 217 0.49 1.68 -1.05
C LEU A 217 1.51 0.59 -1.40
N SER A 218 2.80 0.87 -1.17
CA SER A 218 3.87 -0.07 -1.40
C SER A 218 3.84 -1.24 -0.42
N PHE A 219 3.49 -1.01 0.85
CA PHE A 219 3.30 -2.09 1.82
C PHE A 219 2.22 -3.05 1.33
N ILE A 220 1.05 -2.54 0.94
CA ILE A 220 -0.06 -3.35 0.43
C ILE A 220 0.37 -4.12 -0.82
N GLY A 221 1.10 -3.47 -1.73
CA GLY A 221 1.60 -4.08 -2.96
C GLY A 221 2.58 -5.23 -2.69
N THR A 222 3.59 -5.02 -1.84
CA THR A 222 4.58 -6.05 -1.51
C THR A 222 3.99 -7.16 -0.66
N TRP A 223 3.13 -6.84 0.30
CA TRP A 223 2.48 -7.82 1.19
C TRP A 223 1.57 -8.78 0.41
N ASN A 224 0.85 -8.27 -0.59
CA ASN A 224 -0.08 -9.07 -1.41
C ASN A 224 0.58 -9.70 -2.64
N ALA A 225 1.90 -9.56 -2.83
CA ALA A 225 2.57 -10.06 -4.02
C ALA A 225 2.49 -11.59 -4.10
N LEU A 226 1.91 -12.12 -5.19
CA LEU A 226 1.74 -13.56 -5.42
C LEU A 226 2.45 -14.03 -6.69
N ALA A 227 2.11 -13.45 -7.84
CA ALA A 227 2.56 -13.93 -9.15
C ALA A 227 4.09 -13.97 -9.29
N TRP A 228 4.77 -12.90 -8.87
CA TRP A 228 6.23 -12.84 -8.94
C TRP A 228 6.91 -13.80 -7.95
N PRO A 229 6.55 -13.84 -6.65
CA PRO A 229 7.10 -14.84 -5.73
C PRO A 229 6.91 -16.29 -6.17
N LEU A 230 5.76 -16.65 -6.74
CA LEU A 230 5.55 -17.99 -7.31
C LEU A 230 6.54 -18.32 -8.43
N LEU A 231 6.91 -17.32 -9.23
CA LEU A 231 7.85 -17.50 -10.34
C LEU A 231 9.30 -17.63 -9.88
N VAL A 232 9.71 -16.89 -8.85
CA VAL A 232 11.11 -16.82 -8.40
C VAL A 232 11.44 -17.67 -7.18
N THR A 233 10.47 -18.37 -6.57
CA THR A 233 10.69 -19.22 -5.39
C THR A 233 10.22 -20.66 -5.62
N ASN A 234 11.11 -21.61 -5.32
CA ASN A 234 10.86 -23.04 -5.46
C ASN A 234 10.80 -23.78 -4.11
N SER A 235 11.30 -23.16 -3.04
CA SER A 235 11.37 -23.76 -1.70
C SER A 235 10.83 -22.78 -0.64
N PRO A 236 10.48 -23.24 0.57
CA PRO A 236 9.71 -22.46 1.54
C PRO A 236 10.46 -21.24 2.12
N GLU A 237 11.79 -21.22 2.10
CA GLU A 237 12.65 -20.33 2.87
C GLU A 237 12.44 -18.84 2.59
N TRP A 238 11.91 -18.48 1.41
CA TRP A 238 11.62 -17.10 1.04
C TRP A 238 10.21 -16.91 0.47
N ARG A 239 9.32 -17.89 0.66
CA ARG A 239 7.93 -17.78 0.19
C ARG A 239 7.15 -16.83 1.10
N PRO A 240 6.42 -15.85 0.55
CA PRO A 240 5.55 -14.98 1.33
C PRO A 240 4.21 -15.67 1.63
N ILE A 241 3.45 -15.11 2.57
CA ILE A 241 2.18 -15.62 3.07
C ILE A 241 1.12 -15.75 1.96
N ALA A 242 1.17 -14.86 0.97
CA ALA A 242 0.31 -14.95 -0.21
C ALA A 242 0.50 -16.28 -0.98
N VAL A 243 1.73 -16.80 -1.04
CA VAL A 243 2.02 -18.12 -1.64
C VAL A 243 1.47 -19.25 -0.77
N GLY A 244 1.53 -19.12 0.56
CA GLY A 244 0.91 -20.07 1.50
C GLY A 244 -0.61 -20.15 1.33
N LEU A 245 -1.29 -19.02 1.09
CA LEU A 245 -2.73 -19.01 0.81
C LEU A 245 -3.10 -19.78 -0.45
N TYR A 246 -2.22 -19.78 -1.45
CA TYR A 246 -2.45 -20.48 -2.70
C TYR A 246 -2.37 -22.02 -2.54
N GLN A 247 -1.77 -22.52 -1.47
CA GLN A 247 -1.67 -23.97 -1.21
C GLN A 247 -3.02 -24.63 -0.91
N PHE A 248 -4.03 -23.85 -0.49
CA PHE A 248 -5.39 -24.35 -0.24
C PHE A 248 -6.23 -24.47 -1.53
N VAL A 249 -5.61 -24.24 -2.69
CA VAL A 249 -6.23 -24.43 -4.01
C VAL A 249 -5.38 -25.44 -4.77
N ASP A 250 -5.88 -26.65 -4.91
CA ASP A 250 -5.22 -27.72 -5.66
C ASP A 250 -6.09 -28.26 -6.80
N GLU A 251 -5.63 -29.32 -7.46
CA GLU A 251 -6.37 -29.97 -8.56
C GLU A 251 -7.62 -30.74 -8.08
N ALA A 252 -7.67 -31.14 -6.81
CA ALA A 252 -8.80 -31.85 -6.21
C ALA A 252 -9.91 -30.89 -5.74
N GLY A 253 -9.58 -29.62 -5.49
CA GLY A 253 -10.54 -28.57 -5.18
C GLY A 253 -9.94 -27.47 -4.30
N ALA A 254 -10.75 -26.45 -4.00
CA ALA A 254 -10.37 -25.44 -3.01
C ALA A 254 -10.88 -25.84 -1.63
N GLU A 255 -9.98 -25.91 -0.65
CA GLU A 255 -10.32 -26.02 0.78
C GLU A 255 -10.82 -24.65 1.27
N MET A 256 -12.00 -24.24 0.81
CA MET A 256 -12.45 -22.84 0.88
C MET A 256 -12.55 -22.31 2.32
N ASN A 257 -12.92 -23.15 3.29
CA ASN A 257 -12.92 -22.81 4.71
C ASN A 257 -11.51 -22.47 5.22
N LEU A 258 -10.50 -23.28 4.88
CA LEU A 258 -9.11 -23.05 5.27
C LEU A 258 -8.50 -21.87 4.52
N GLN A 259 -8.81 -21.73 3.22
CA GLN A 259 -8.37 -20.60 2.41
C GLN A 259 -8.88 -19.27 2.97
N MET A 260 -10.17 -19.21 3.37
CA MET A 260 -10.75 -18.00 3.98
C MET A 260 -10.19 -17.74 5.38
N ALA A 261 -9.97 -18.78 6.18
CA ALA A 261 -9.30 -18.64 7.49
C ALA A 261 -7.90 -18.07 7.33
N GLY A 262 -7.16 -18.58 6.34
CA GLY A 262 -5.85 -18.05 5.99
C GLY A 262 -5.92 -16.59 5.53
N ALA A 263 -6.90 -16.24 4.68
CA ALA A 263 -7.07 -14.90 4.16
C ALA A 263 -7.36 -13.88 5.28
N VAL A 264 -8.17 -14.26 6.27
CA VAL A 264 -8.39 -13.46 7.49
C VAL A 264 -7.04 -13.16 8.16
N ILE A 265 -6.22 -14.19 8.40
CA ILE A 265 -4.91 -14.04 9.04
C ILE A 265 -4.00 -13.10 8.24
N ALA A 266 -3.94 -13.29 6.91
CA ALA A 266 -3.07 -12.51 6.03
C ALA A 266 -3.48 -11.03 5.90
N VAL A 267 -4.77 -10.71 6.08
CA VAL A 267 -5.30 -9.33 6.02
C VAL A 267 -5.06 -8.55 7.32
N LEU A 268 -4.92 -9.22 8.48
CA LEU A 268 -4.76 -8.55 9.77
C LEU A 268 -3.64 -7.48 9.80
N PRO A 269 -2.42 -7.73 9.28
CA PRO A 269 -1.35 -6.72 9.30
C PRO A 269 -1.67 -5.50 8.45
N ILE A 270 -2.40 -5.67 7.34
CA ILE A 270 -2.86 -4.56 6.50
C ILE A 270 -3.85 -3.69 7.29
N LEU A 271 -4.79 -4.31 8.01
CA LEU A 271 -5.74 -3.59 8.86
C LEU A 271 -5.04 -2.83 9.98
N VAL A 272 -4.07 -3.46 10.66
CA VAL A 272 -3.26 -2.80 11.69
C VAL A 272 -2.54 -1.58 11.11
N LEU A 273 -1.87 -1.72 9.96
CA LEU A 273 -1.21 -0.60 9.31
C LEU A 273 -2.20 0.50 8.94
N TYR A 274 -3.38 0.15 8.42
CA TYR A 274 -4.42 1.13 8.10
C TYR A 274 -4.84 1.92 9.34
N PHE A 275 -5.15 1.27 10.46
CA PHE A 275 -5.54 1.98 11.69
C PHE A 275 -4.43 2.89 12.23
N LEU A 276 -3.16 2.50 12.10
CA LEU A 276 -2.02 3.33 12.49
C LEU A 276 -1.81 4.56 11.59
N THR A 277 -2.31 4.53 10.35
CA THR A 277 -2.05 5.55 9.32
C THR A 277 -3.28 6.37 8.91
N GLN A 278 -4.49 5.94 9.33
CA GLN A 278 -5.76 6.54 8.94
C GLN A 278 -5.83 8.05 9.22
N LYS A 279 -5.33 8.51 10.38
CA LYS A 279 -5.36 9.93 10.76
C LYS A 279 -4.60 10.80 9.77
N GLN A 280 -3.41 10.37 9.39
CA GLN A 280 -2.53 11.10 8.47
C GLN A 280 -3.08 11.11 7.03
N PHE A 281 -3.75 10.03 6.60
CA PHE A 281 -4.49 10.03 5.33
C PHE A 281 -5.61 11.08 5.32
N THR A 282 -6.39 11.17 6.40
CA THR A 282 -7.46 12.19 6.49
C THR A 282 -6.93 13.62 6.50
N GLU A 283 -5.79 13.87 7.17
CA GLU A 283 -5.14 15.18 7.18
C GLU A 283 -4.57 15.56 5.80
N SER A 284 -4.04 14.59 5.04
CA SER A 284 -3.53 14.79 3.68
C SER A 284 -4.63 15.21 2.70
N ILE A 285 -5.77 14.51 2.73
CA ILE A 285 -6.93 14.81 1.88
C ILE A 285 -7.57 16.15 2.27
N ALA A 286 -7.61 16.47 3.56
CA ALA A 286 -8.14 17.75 4.03
C ALA A 286 -7.31 18.96 3.53
N ARG A 287 -5.98 18.82 3.46
CA ARG A 287 -5.10 19.90 2.97
C ARG A 287 -5.15 20.08 1.45
N SER A 288 -5.37 19.01 0.68
CA SER A 288 -5.52 19.12 -0.79
C SER A 288 -6.86 19.73 -1.20
N GLY A 289 -7.90 19.60 -0.37
CA GLY A 289 -9.23 20.19 -0.57
C GLY A 289 -9.36 21.67 -0.20
N LEU A 290 -8.37 22.27 0.48
CA LEU A 290 -8.35 23.68 0.87
C LEU A 290 -7.77 24.62 -0.21
N LYS A 291 -7.70 24.17 -1.47
CA LYS A 291 -7.49 25.08 -2.61
C LYS A 291 -8.79 25.83 -2.90
N GLY A 292 -9.04 26.87 -2.09
CA GLY A 292 -10.15 27.82 -2.19
C GLY A 292 -9.93 28.96 -1.22
#